data_AF-A0A358PAY3-F1
#
_entry.id   AF-A0A358PAY3-F1
#
_cell.length_a   1.000
_cell.length_b   1.000
_cell.length_c   1.000
_cell.angle_alpha   90.00
_cell.angle_beta   90.00
_cell.angle_gamma   90.00
#
_symmetry.space_group_name_H-M   'P 1'
#
loop_
_entity.id
_entity.type
_entity.pdbx_description
1 polymer ?
#
loop_
_entity_poly.entity_id
_entity_poly.type
_entity_poly.pdbx_seq_one_letter_code
_entity_poly.pdbx_strand_id
1 'polypeptide(L)'
;DDMPIMVLHGAQRGQEDALATNQLIPVLNDLEQISRWRLFANKTGMTLPALLHFDTGMTRLGLDGDQADWLIQNRGALDGLDIV
;
A
#
# COMPACT_ATOMS: atom_id res chain seq x y z
N ASP A 1 21.58 1.85 12.72
CA ASP A 1 20.63 1.07 11.92
C ASP A 1 19.23 1.48 12.29
N ASP A 2 18.53 2.11 11.34
CA ASP A 2 17.10 2.39 11.49
C ASP A 2 16.31 1.12 11.17
N MET A 3 15.29 0.82 11.97
CA MET A 3 14.46 -0.37 11.82
C MET A 3 13.09 0.06 11.31
N PRO A 4 12.71 -0.26 10.05
CA PRO A 4 11.44 0.20 9.49
C PRO A 4 10.27 -0.42 10.25
N ILE A 5 9.22 0.38 10.47
CA ILE A 5 7.99 -0.07 11.12
C ILE A 5 6.91 -0.22 10.06
N MET A 6 6.43 -1.45 9.88
CA MET A 6 5.37 -1.76 8.95
C MET A 6 4.00 -1.79 9.65
N VAL A 7 3.00 -1.17 9.04
CA VAL A 7 1.63 -1.16 9.55
C VAL A 7 0.81 -2.19 8.78
N LEU A 8 0.60 -3.36 9.41
CA LEU A 8 -0.05 -4.51 8.79
C LEU A 8 -1.47 -4.22 8.28
N HIS A 9 -2.22 -3.34 8.96
CA HIS A 9 -3.57 -2.96 8.55
C HIS A 9 -3.59 -1.89 7.44
N GLY A 10 -2.42 -1.54 6.89
CA GLY A 10 -2.28 -0.62 5.77
C GLY A 10 -2.62 0.83 6.10
N ALA A 11 -2.92 1.59 5.04
CA ALA A 11 -3.26 3.01 5.13
C ALA A 11 -4.78 3.21 5.17
N GLN A 12 -5.34 3.43 6.35
CA GLN A 12 -6.77 3.72 6.48
C GLN A 12 -7.07 5.17 6.07
N ARG A 13 -8.34 5.45 5.75
CA ARG A 13 -8.78 6.80 5.39
C ARG A 13 -8.43 7.82 6.48
N GLY A 14 -7.72 8.88 6.09
CA GLY A 14 -7.30 9.96 6.99
C GLY A 14 -6.01 9.68 7.76
N GLN A 15 -5.38 8.51 7.58
CA GLN A 15 -4.11 8.17 8.22
C GLN A 15 -2.90 8.45 7.32
N GLU A 16 -3.11 8.87 6.07
CA GLU A 16 -2.07 8.91 5.06
C GLU A 16 -0.92 9.86 5.46
N ASP A 17 -1.28 11.04 5.96
CA ASP A 17 -0.34 12.06 6.45
C ASP A 17 0.45 11.62 7.68
N ALA A 18 -0.24 10.97 8.64
CA ALA A 18 0.38 10.46 9.86
C ALA A 18 1.38 9.34 9.55
N LEU A 19 1.06 8.44 8.63
CA LEU A 19 1.96 7.36 8.21
C LEU A 19 3.24 7.93 7.57
N ALA A 20 3.09 8.85 6.61
CA ALA A 20 4.23 9.45 5.92
C ALA A 20 5.11 10.29 6.86
N THR A 21 4.49 11.12 7.71
CA THR A 21 5.22 11.99 8.66
C THR A 21 6.02 11.18 9.67
N ASN A 22 5.53 10.01 10.09
CA ASN A 22 6.20 9.14 11.06
C ASN A 22 7.04 8.04 10.41
N GLN A 23 7.26 8.07 9.08
CA GLN A 23 8.03 7.06 8.34
C GLN A 23 7.52 5.62 8.56
N LEU A 24 6.20 5.47 8.72
CA LEU A 24 5.54 4.19 8.87
C LEU A 24 5.18 3.66 7.48
N ILE A 25 5.55 2.41 7.20
CA ILE A 25 5.36 1.79 5.88
C ILE A 25 4.06 0.99 5.91
N PRO A 26 3.00 1.39 5.18
CA PRO A 26 1.77 0.62 5.14
C PRO A 26 1.97 -0.68 4.36
N VAL A 27 1.42 -1.77 4.89
CA VAL A 27 1.20 -3.00 4.13
C VAL A 27 -0.20 -2.90 3.51
N LEU A 28 -0.26 -2.71 2.19
CA LEU A 28 -1.50 -2.51 1.45
C LEU A 28 -2.18 -3.85 1.19
N ASN A 29 -3.43 -3.97 1.65
CA ASN A 29 -4.14 -5.24 1.68
C ASN A 29 -5.23 -5.37 0.62
N ASP A 30 -5.56 -4.29 -0.09
CA ASP A 30 -6.64 -4.26 -1.08
C ASP A 30 -6.41 -3.12 -2.09
N LEU A 31 -7.19 -3.12 -3.18
CA LEU A 31 -7.11 -2.10 -4.23
C LEU A 31 -7.46 -0.68 -3.76
N GLU A 32 -8.32 -0.56 -2.75
CA GLU A 32 -8.72 0.75 -2.21
C GLU A 32 -7.56 1.41 -1.48
N GLN A 33 -6.83 0.64 -0.66
CA GLN A 33 -5.63 1.09 0.04
C GLN A 33 -4.53 1.47 -0.96
N ILE A 34 -4.32 0.69 -2.02
CA ILE A 34 -3.38 1.04 -3.10
C ILE A 34 -3.77 2.37 -3.75
N SER A 35 -5.02 2.51 -4.18
CA SER A 35 -5.51 3.74 -4.79
C SER A 35 -5.34 4.94 -3.86
N ARG A 36 -5.68 4.79 -2.59
CA ARG A 36 -5.56 5.83 -1.56
C ARG A 36 -4.12 6.26 -1.36
N TRP A 37 -3.20 5.32 -1.16
CA TRP A 37 -1.79 5.60 -0.93
C TRP A 37 -1.15 6.25 -2.16
N ARG A 38 -1.47 5.76 -3.37
CA ARG A 38 -1.04 6.38 -4.63
C ARG A 38 -1.58 7.80 -4.80
N LEU A 39 -2.86 8.05 -4.51
CA LEU A 39 -3.44 9.40 -4.60
C LEU A 39 -2.74 10.35 -3.62
N PHE A 40 -2.39 9.86 -2.43
CA PHE A 40 -1.63 10.64 -1.46
C PHE A 40 -0.21 10.94 -1.95
N ALA A 41 0.52 9.94 -2.47
CA ALA A 41 1.83 10.10 -3.11
C ALA A 41 1.81 11.17 -4.22
N ASN A 42 0.82 11.09 -5.11
CA ASN A 42 0.63 12.08 -6.18
C ASN A 42 0.32 13.48 -5.64
N LYS A 43 -0.50 13.58 -4.59
CA LYS A 43 -0.85 14.86 -3.96
C LYS A 43 0.36 15.53 -3.31
N THR A 44 1.26 14.75 -2.71
CA THR A 44 2.48 15.26 -2.05
C THR A 44 3.65 15.41 -3.01
N GLY A 45 3.58 14.82 -4.21
CA GLY A 45 4.68 14.78 -5.17
C GLY A 45 5.84 13.91 -4.69
N MET A 46 5.58 12.97 -3.78
CA MET A 46 6.59 12.08 -3.19
C MET A 46 6.39 10.65 -3.68
N THR A 47 7.49 9.94 -3.88
CA THR A 47 7.44 8.47 -3.93
C THR A 47 7.32 7.93 -2.50
N LEU A 48 6.30 7.12 -2.23
CA LEU A 48 6.03 6.60 -0.89
C LEU A 48 6.29 5.10 -0.79
N PRO A 49 6.98 4.62 0.26
CA PRO A 49 7.19 3.19 0.46
C PRO A 49 5.88 2.48 0.78
N ALA A 50 5.74 1.24 0.33
CA ALA A 50 4.64 0.35 0.69
C ALA A 50 5.04 -1.11 0.52
N LEU A 51 4.37 -2.00 1.26
CA LEU A 51 4.39 -3.44 0.97
C LEU A 51 3.04 -3.86 0.41
N LEU A 52 3.00 -4.93 -0.36
CA LEU A 52 1.77 -5.60 -0.78
C LEU A 52 1.58 -6.88 0.03
N HIS A 53 0.37 -7.12 0.49
CA HIS A 53 0.01 -8.37 1.15
C HIS A 53 -0.95 -9.16 0.28
N PHE A 54 -0.59 -10.39 -0.05
CA PHE A 54 -1.41 -11.31 -0.84
C PHE A 54 -2.01 -12.37 0.06
N ASP A 55 -3.31 -12.59 -0.05
CA ASP A 55 -3.99 -13.67 0.64
C ASP A 55 -3.86 -14.96 -0.18
N THR A 56 -3.06 -15.91 0.31
CA THR A 56 -2.81 -17.19 -0.36
C THR A 56 -3.67 -18.34 0.19
N GLY A 57 -4.77 -18.04 0.89
CA GLY A 57 -5.74 -19.07 1.32
C GLY A 57 -6.24 -18.96 2.76
N MET A 58 -5.98 -17.87 3.48
CA MET A 58 -6.55 -17.62 4.82
C MET A 58 -7.91 -16.91 4.74
N THR A 59 -8.24 -16.26 3.61
CA THR A 59 -9.49 -15.51 3.37
C THR A 59 -9.79 -14.51 4.49
N ARG A 60 -8.78 -13.73 4.90
CA ARG A 60 -8.89 -12.82 6.04
C ARG A 60 -8.39 -11.41 5.74
N LEU A 61 -7.17 -11.29 5.23
CA LEU A 61 -6.52 -10.00 4.99
C LEU A 61 -5.46 -10.16 3.90
N GLY A 62 -5.52 -9.32 2.88
CA GLY A 62 -4.61 -9.32 1.74
C GLY A 62 -5.38 -9.34 0.42
N LEU A 63 -4.66 -9.02 -0.66
CA LEU A 63 -5.15 -9.07 -2.04
C LEU A 63 -5.51 -10.51 -2.37
N ASP A 64 -6.76 -10.73 -2.75
CA ASP A 64 -7.19 -12.02 -3.28
C ASP A 64 -6.64 -12.25 -4.71
N GLY A 65 -6.92 -13.44 -5.26
CA GLY A 65 -6.46 -13.81 -6.60
C GLY A 65 -6.96 -12.87 -7.70
N ASP A 66 -8.22 -12.45 -7.63
CA ASP A 66 -8.82 -11.56 -8.63
C ASP A 66 -8.18 -10.16 -8.57
N GLN A 67 -7.91 -9.66 -7.37
CA GLN A 67 -7.22 -8.38 -7.17
C GLN A 67 -5.76 -8.45 -7.61
N ALA A 68 -5.07 -9.57 -7.37
CA ALA A 68 -3.70 -9.79 -7.83
C ALA A 68 -3.63 -9.81 -9.37
N ASP A 69 -4.53 -10.54 -10.02
CA ASP A 69 -4.66 -10.57 -11.48
C ASP A 69 -4.97 -9.18 -12.04
N TRP A 70 -5.87 -8.44 -11.39
CA TRP A 70 -6.15 -7.05 -11.75
C TRP A 70 -4.89 -6.17 -11.66
N LEU A 71 -4.07 -6.28 -10.61
CA LEU A 71 -2.83 -5.54 -10.47
C LEU A 71 -1.83 -5.86 -11.58
N ILE A 72 -1.72 -7.14 -11.98
CA ILE A 72 -0.83 -7.57 -13.05
C ILE A 72 -1.20 -6.89 -14.37
N GLN A 73 -2.50 -6.75 -14.65
CA GLN A 73 -3.00 -6.05 -15.84
C GLN A 73 -2.94 -4.52 -15.72
N ASN A 74 -2.90 -3.98 -14.49
CA ASN A 74 -2.98 -2.54 -14.22
C ASN A 74 -1.77 -2.04 -13.41
N ARG A 75 -0.55 -2.38 -13.83
CA ARG A 75 0.68 -2.02 -13.08
C ARG A 75 0.84 -0.54 -12.77
N GLY A 76 0.29 0.36 -13.60
CA GLY A 76 0.27 1.81 -13.34
C GLY A 76 -0.50 2.23 -12.09
N ALA A 77 -1.29 1.32 -11.49
CA ALA A 77 -1.88 1.52 -10.18
C ALA A 77 -0.84 1.62 -9.05
N LEU A 78 0.41 1.19 -9.29
CA LEU A 78 1.53 1.29 -8.36
C LEU A 78 2.45 2.50 -8.65
N ASP A 79 2.17 3.29 -9.69
CA ASP A 79 3.00 4.45 -10.03
C ASP A 79 3.08 5.43 -8.86
N GLY A 80 4.30 5.88 -8.54
CA GLY A 80 4.56 6.75 -7.39
C GLY A 80 4.68 6.02 -6.04
N LEU A 81 4.59 4.69 -6.03
CA LEU A 81 4.87 3.87 -4.86
C LEU A 81 6.21 3.16 -5.02
N ASP A 82 7.00 3.11 -3.95
CA ASP A 82 8.19 2.28 -3.83
C ASP A 82 7.79 0.98 -3.13
N ILE A 83 7.66 -0.10 -3.90
CA ILE A 83 7.27 -1.40 -3.35
C ILE A 83 8.51 -2.11 -2.83
N VAL A 84 8.60 -2.23 -1.49
CA VAL A 84 9.76 -2.75 -0.75
C VAL A 84 9.61 -4.24 -0.44
#